data_AF-A0A0P9RH29-F1
#
_entry.id   AF-A0A0P9RH29-F1
#
_cell.length_a   1.000
_cell.length_b   1.000
_cell.length_c   1.000
_cell.angle_alpha   90.00
_cell.angle_beta   90.00
_cell.angle_gamma   90.00
#
_symmetry.space_group_name_H-M   'P 1'
#
loop_
_entity.id
_entity.type
_entity.pdbx_description
1 polymer ?
#
loop_
_entity_poly.entity_id
_entity_poly.type
_entity_poly.pdbx_seq_one_letter_code
_entity_poly.pdbx_strand_id
1 'polypeptide(L)' 'MSKFYTPDTEEKTVTLIIESYEVSPEYAQRLAVNVLDGIESHGGNPEDWEMVKEAVRLVVAAWINTGATEKGCGCEASN' A
#
# COMPACT_ATOMS: atom_id res chain seq x y z
N MET A 1 -18.55 -9.90 -0.41
CA MET A 1 -18.45 -8.62 0.31
C MET A 1 -18.61 -7.51 -0.71
N SER A 2 -19.47 -6.52 -0.45
CA SER A 2 -19.51 -5.31 -1.29
C SER A 2 -18.22 -4.54 -1.02
N LYS A 3 -17.48 -4.16 -2.06
CA LYS A 3 -16.39 -3.19 -1.89
C LYS A 3 -17.03 -1.86 -1.50
N PHE A 4 -16.47 -1.19 -0.49
CA PHE A 4 -16.95 0.12 -0.04
C PHE A 4 -16.29 1.28 -0.79
N TYR A 5 -15.50 0.95 -1.81
CA TYR A 5 -14.88 1.88 -2.73
C TYR A 5 -15.18 1.51 -4.18
N THR A 6 -15.12 2.50 -5.06
CA THR A 6 -15.35 2.34 -6.49
C THR A 6 -14.15 1.69 -7.19
N PRO A 7 -14.35 1.06 -8.37
CA PRO A 7 -13.25 0.61 -9.21
C PRO A 7 -12.28 1.74 -9.61
N ASP A 8 -12.77 2.97 -9.78
CA ASP A 8 -11.94 4.16 -10.08
C ASP A 8 -11.01 4.50 -8.91
N THR A 9 -11.51 4.43 -7.67
CA THR A 9 -10.71 4.61 -6.45
C THR A 9 -9.61 3.56 -6.34
N GLU A 10 -9.92 2.30 -6.64
CA GLU A 10 -8.92 1.22 -6.68
C GLU A 10 -7.84 1.51 -7.74
N GLU A 11 -8.23 1.79 -8.99
CA GLU A 11 -7.30 2.04 -10.10
C GLU A 11 -6.39 3.26 -9.85
N LYS A 12 -6.95 4.34 -9.30
CA LYS A 12 -6.18 5.53 -8.90
C LYS A 12 -5.19 5.21 -7.80
N THR A 13 -5.59 4.41 -6.81
CA THR A 13 -4.70 3.99 -5.71
C THR A 13 -3.57 3.11 -6.23
N VAL A 14 -3.85 2.20 -7.17
CA VAL A 14 -2.83 1.39 -7.85
C VAL A 14 -1.81 2.27 -8.55
N THR A 15 -2.29 3.21 -9.37
CA THR A 15 -1.43 4.14 -10.10
C THR A 15 -0.53 4.93 -9.16
N LEU A 16 -1.10 5.47 -8.07
CA LEU A 16 -0.35 6.20 -7.04
C LEU A 16 0.78 5.35 -6.43
N ILE A 17 0.52 4.07 -6.13
CA ILE A 17 1.52 3.17 -5.53
C ILE A 17 2.64 2.85 -6.52
N ILE A 18 2.31 2.58 -7.79
CA ILE A 18 3.30 2.33 -8.84
C ILE A 18 4.21 3.54 -9.01
N GLU A 19 3.63 4.74 -9.14
CA GLU A 19 4.39 5.98 -9.33
C GLU A 19 5.24 6.35 -8.12
N SER A 20 4.77 6.06 -6.91
CA SER A 20 5.47 6.46 -5.67
C SER A 20 6.60 5.50 -5.26
N TYR A 21 6.47 4.20 -5.57
CA TYR A 21 7.35 3.16 -5.04
C TYR A 21 7.98 2.26 -6.11
N GLU A 22 7.69 2.50 -7.40
CA GLU A 22 8.28 1.78 -8.53
C GLU A 22 8.14 0.25 -8.44
N VAL A 23 6.98 -0.21 -7.94
CA VAL A 23 6.66 -1.64 -7.79
C VAL A 23 5.88 -2.20 -8.98
N SER A 24 5.81 -3.54 -9.10
CA SER A 24 5.04 -4.18 -10.17
C SER A 24 3.53 -3.91 -10.05
N PRO A 25 2.78 -3.84 -11.17
CA PRO A 25 1.34 -3.58 -11.14
C PRO A 25 0.55 -4.59 -10.29
N GLU A 26 0.93 -5.88 -10.33
CA GLU A 26 0.26 -6.93 -9.56
C GLU A 26 0.47 -6.75 -8.06
N TYR A 27 1.67 -6.29 -7.66
CA TYR A 27 1.96 -6.01 -6.27
C TYR A 27 1.28 -4.72 -5.80
N ALA A 28 1.30 -3.67 -6.63
CA ALA A 28 0.59 -2.43 -6.38
C ALA A 28 -0.92 -2.65 -6.21
N GLN A 29 -1.53 -3.53 -7.02
CA GLN A 29 -2.94 -3.89 -6.86
C GLN A 29 -3.25 -4.51 -5.51
N ARG A 30 -2.42 -5.44 -5.04
CA ARG A 30 -2.58 -6.05 -3.71
C ARG A 30 -2.44 -5.01 -2.60
N LEU A 31 -1.46 -4.12 -2.72
CA LEU A 31 -1.25 -3.05 -1.74
C LEU A 31 -2.42 -2.06 -1.73
N ALA A 32 -2.95 -1.68 -2.90
CA ALA A 32 -4.09 -0.79 -3.02
C ALA A 32 -5.33 -1.37 -2.31
N VAL A 33 -5.68 -2.62 -2.59
CA VAL A 33 -6.80 -3.31 -1.90
C VAL A 33 -6.60 -3.32 -0.39
N ASN A 34 -5.40 -3.70 0.08
CA ASN A 34 -5.12 -3.74 1.52
C ASN A 34 -5.21 -2.36 2.19
N VAL A 35 -4.77 -1.29 1.52
CA VAL A 35 -4.88 0.07 2.03
C VAL A 35 -6.34 0.49 2.15
N LEU A 36 -7.13 0.30 1.09
CA LEU A 36 -8.54 0.71 1.06
C LEU A 36 -9.38 -0.08 2.07
N ASP A 37 -9.18 -1.40 2.15
CA ASP A 37 -9.82 -2.26 3.15
C ASP A 37 -9.38 -1.87 4.57
N GLY A 38 -8.12 -1.46 4.75
CA GLY A 38 -7.59 -0.99 6.03
C GLY A 38 -8.23 0.33 6.47
N ILE A 39 -8.37 1.30 5.56
CA ILE A 39 -9.07 2.57 5.81
C ILE A 39 -10.50 2.28 6.28
N GLU A 40 -11.23 1.45 5.54
CA GLU A 40 -12.60 1.08 5.87
C GLU A 40 -12.71 0.39 7.23
N SER A 41 -11.84 -0.60 7.50
CA SER A 41 -11.83 -1.37 8.74
C SER A 41 -11.58 -0.50 9.99
N HIS A 42 -10.91 0.63 9.82
CA HIS A 42 -10.66 1.62 10.89
C HIS A 42 -11.70 2.75 10.92
N GLY A 43 -12.79 2.64 10.16
CA GLY A 43 -13.89 3.61 10.12
C GLY A 43 -13.61 4.85 9.28
N GLY A 44 -12.54 4.84 8.48
CA GLY A 44 -12.23 5.87 7.51
C GLY A 44 -13.07 5.74 6.23
N ASN A 45 -13.00 6.77 5.39
CA ASN A 45 -13.68 6.77 4.09
C ASN A 45 -12.65 6.46 2.98
N PRO A 46 -12.69 5.28 2.33
CA PRO A 46 -11.76 4.95 1.26
C PRO A 46 -11.97 5.78 -0.01
N GLU A 47 -13.08 6.53 -0.12
CA GLU A 47 -13.32 7.50 -1.21
C GLU A 47 -12.72 8.90 -0.92
N ASP A 48 -12.21 9.14 0.29
CA ASP A 48 -11.48 10.37 0.63
C ASP A 48 -10.04 10.27 0.11
N TRP A 49 -9.77 10.92 -1.02
CA TRP A 49 -8.49 10.82 -1.69
C TRP A 49 -7.31 11.37 -0.88
N GLU A 50 -7.51 12.37 0.00
CA GLU A 50 -6.43 12.85 0.86
C GLU A 50 -6.05 11.81 1.91
N MET A 51 -7.06 11.12 2.47
CA MET A 51 -6.84 10.01 3.39
C MET A 51 -6.13 8.84 2.71
N VAL A 52 -6.53 8.49 1.48
CA VAL A 52 -5.88 7.43 0.69
C VAL A 52 -4.40 7.76 0.45
N LYS A 53 -4.09 9.00 0.04
CA LYS A 53 -2.69 9.42 -0.18
C LYS A 53 -1.85 9.29 1.10
N GLU A 54 -2.36 9.71 2.24
CA GLU A 54 -1.63 9.61 3.51
C GLU A 54 -1.48 8.15 3.96
N ALA A 55 -2.52 7.33 3.81
CA ALA A 55 -2.44 5.90 4.10
C ALA A 55 -1.42 5.19 3.20
N VAL A 56 -1.40 5.49 1.89
CA VAL A 56 -0.37 4.99 0.97
C VAL A 56 1.01 5.45 1.39
N ARG A 57 1.19 6.71 1.81
CA ARG A 57 2.49 7.22 2.24
C ARG A 57 3.02 6.51 3.49
N LEU A 58 2.19 6.30 4.50
CA LEU A 58 2.63 5.75 5.79
C LEU A 58 2.67 4.22 5.78
N VAL A 59 1.60 3.59 5.31
CA VAL A 59 1.39 2.15 5.46
C VAL A 59 2.14 1.37 4.39
N VAL A 60 2.06 1.80 3.12
CA VAL A 60 2.76 1.10 2.03
C VAL A 60 4.28 1.25 2.18
N ALA A 61 4.78 2.43 2.57
CA ALA A 61 6.20 2.60 2.89
C ALA A 61 6.65 1.65 4.01
N ALA A 62 5.86 1.50 5.07
CA ALA A 62 6.17 0.57 6.15
C ALA A 62 6.19 -0.88 5.68
N TRP A 63 5.21 -1.32 4.87
CA TRP A 63 5.16 -2.68 4.34
C TRP A 63 6.31 -3.01 3.39
N ILE A 64 6.65 -2.09 2.49
CA ILE A 64 7.77 -2.26 1.56
C ILE A 64 9.09 -2.34 2.34
N ASN A 65 9.29 -1.45 3.32
CA ASN A 65 10.51 -1.45 4.14
C ASN A 65 10.60 -2.70 5.03
N THR A 66 9.48 -3.16 5.58
CA THR A 66 9.44 -4.39 6.39
C THR A 66 9.72 -5.63 5.54
N GLY A 67 9.13 -5.71 4.34
CA GLY A 67 9.42 -6.78 3.38
C GLY A 67 10.86 -6.75 2.84
N ALA A 68 11.48 -5.57 2.76
CA ALA A 68 12.89 -5.42 2.42
C ALA A 68 13.82 -5.91 3.55
N THR A 69 13.46 -5.68 4.82
CA THR A 69 14.24 -6.17 5.96
C THR A 69 14.22 -7.69 6.11
N GLU A 70 13.13 -8.37 5.72
CA GLU A 70 13.10 -9.85 5.71
C GLU A 70 14.03 -10.47 4.65
N LYS A 71 14.37 -9.72 3.59
CA LYS A 71 15.38 -10.14 2.59
C LYS A 71 16.79 -9.59 2.86
N GLY A 72 16.99 -8.87 3.96
CA GLY A 72 18.16 -8.00 4.15
C GLY A 72 18.90 -8.14 5.47
N CYS A 73 18.74 -9.23 6.23
CA CYS A 73 19.62 -9.51 7.39
C CYS A 73 20.52 -10.73 7.14
N GLY A 74 21.32 -10.62 6.08
CA GLY A 74 22.52 -11.41 5.86
C GLY A 74 23.73 -10.48 5.86
N CYS A 75 23.92 -9.70 6.93
CA CYS A 75 25.20 -9.03 7.17
C CYS A 75 26.06 -10.00 7.97
N GLU A 76 26.95 -10.68 7.24
CA GLU A 76 28.08 -11.42 7.78
C GLU A 76 28.82 -10.53 8.79
N ALA A 77 28.80 -10.92 10.06
CA ALA A 77 29.76 -10.42 11.03
C ALA A 77 31.09 -11.12 10.76
N SER A 78 31.87 -10.58 9.83
CA SER A 78 33.31 -10.77 9.81
C SER A 78 33.95 -9.59 10.56
N ASN A 79 34.32 -9.82 11.82
CA ASN A 79 35.68 -9.59 12.34
C ASN A 79 35.80 -10.14 13.77
#